data_AF-A0A2E3BYB0-F1
#
_entry.id   AF-A0A2E3BYB0-F1
#
_cell.length_a   1.000
_cell.length_b   1.000
_cell.length_c   1.000
_cell.angle_alpha   90.00
_cell.angle_beta   90.00
_cell.angle_gamma   90.00
#
_symmetry.space_group_name_H-M   'P 1'
#
loop_
_entity.id
_entity.type
_entity.pdbx_description
1 polymer ?
#
loop_
_entity_poly.entity_id
_entity_poly.type
_entity_poly.pdbx_seq_one_letter_code
_entity_poly.pdbx_strand_id
1 'polypeptide(L)'
;MNLRYTGKNLPIVLEKEDFDYINKLNKNWKYHQAGLISCLHTHDDKTKEIFMHNIIMALKDRGDMKDNPVVHINKIGLDNRRENIIYDTQNKNFKKNLKKKKRTIKLPEDSGIEPDEIPTYVWYLKENGSHGDRFAVEIGNLKWKTTSSKKMSLRYKLEQAKKYLRDLKNNKPEYFYDFSMNGDLTKKGEDLLKSYKLIVKKAGYLNIDYIPAFKKFNIENLTDKYLEDHSYKINSSFEKNLLLENKEEQKRSSINKLKLPKYVYFKSEYKNRGAYFYVDKHPKQDSSWQSTSSKKVSLAEKYKELVRYLKKLNS
;
A
#
# COMPACT_ATOMS: atom_id res chain seq x y z
N MET A 1 -32.93 4.70 12.17
CA MET A 1 -32.99 3.26 11.80
C MET A 1 -32.26 2.46 12.87
N ASN A 2 -32.97 1.58 13.59
CA ASN A 2 -32.40 0.78 14.67
C ASN A 2 -32.09 -0.62 14.16
N LEU A 3 -30.88 -0.81 13.63
CA LEU A 3 -30.43 -2.11 13.16
C LEU A 3 -29.51 -2.74 14.21
N ARG A 4 -29.80 -3.98 14.60
CA ARG A 4 -29.06 -4.69 15.65
C ARG A 4 -28.30 -5.89 15.10
N TYR A 5 -27.13 -6.15 15.67
CA TYR A 5 -26.36 -7.38 15.47
C TYR A 5 -25.86 -7.88 16.81
N THR A 6 -26.11 -9.15 17.13
CA THR A 6 -25.76 -9.76 18.44
C THR A 6 -26.27 -8.93 19.63
N GLY A 7 -27.51 -8.42 19.53
CA GLY A 7 -28.14 -7.59 20.57
C GLY A 7 -27.65 -6.14 20.67
N LYS A 8 -26.63 -5.74 19.90
CA LYS A 8 -26.05 -4.38 19.91
C LYS A 8 -26.49 -3.57 18.69
N ASN A 9 -26.76 -2.29 18.87
CA ASN A 9 -27.06 -1.38 17.77
C ASN A 9 -25.83 -1.21 16.86
N LEU A 10 -26.04 -1.14 15.55
CA LEU A 10 -24.99 -0.92 14.56
C LEU A 10 -24.94 0.56 14.15
N PRO A 11 -23.73 1.17 14.10
CA PRO A 11 -23.57 2.56 13.72
C PRO A 11 -23.55 2.71 12.19
N ILE A 12 -24.73 2.78 11.58
CA ILE A 12 -24.85 2.96 10.15
C ILE A 12 -24.71 4.45 9.81
N VAL A 13 -23.81 4.79 8.88
CA VAL A 13 -23.56 6.18 8.47
C VAL A 13 -23.99 6.35 7.01
N LEU A 14 -24.89 7.29 6.74
CA LEU A 14 -25.36 7.64 5.40
C LEU A 14 -25.68 9.14 5.37
N GLU A 15 -25.81 9.69 4.17
CA GLU A 15 -26.26 11.07 3.98
C GLU A 15 -27.75 11.20 4.32
N LYS A 16 -28.16 12.41 4.71
CA LYS A 16 -29.52 12.68 5.19
C LYS A 16 -30.58 12.38 4.12
N GLU A 17 -30.32 12.80 2.89
CA GLU A 17 -31.21 12.57 1.74
C GLU A 17 -31.41 11.06 1.48
N ASP A 18 -30.31 10.30 1.48
CA ASP A 18 -30.34 8.86 1.29
C ASP A 18 -31.07 8.16 2.45
N PHE A 19 -30.89 8.64 3.68
CA PHE A 19 -31.62 8.15 4.85
C PHE A 19 -33.12 8.33 4.69
N ASP A 20 -33.56 9.52 4.29
CA ASP A 20 -34.97 9.81 4.13
C ASP A 20 -35.60 8.95 3.04
N TYR A 21 -34.89 8.71 1.93
CA TYR A 21 -35.33 7.79 0.89
C TYR A 21 -35.41 6.33 1.40
N ILE A 22 -34.34 5.83 2.00
CA ILE A 22 -34.25 4.46 2.53
C ILE A 22 -35.35 4.20 3.57
N ASN A 23 -35.64 5.18 4.42
CA ASN A 23 -36.68 5.07 5.44
C ASN A 23 -38.08 5.00 4.80
N LYS A 24 -38.34 5.77 3.74
CA LYS A 24 -39.61 5.74 2.98
C LYS A 24 -39.88 4.39 2.31
N LEU A 25 -38.84 3.61 1.97
CA LEU A 25 -39.02 2.27 1.39
C LEU A 25 -39.67 1.28 2.36
N ASN A 26 -39.69 1.59 3.66
CA ASN A 26 -40.29 0.77 4.72
C ASN A 26 -39.88 -0.71 4.64
N LYS A 27 -38.58 -0.98 4.51
CA LYS A 27 -38.01 -2.33 4.39
C LYS A 27 -37.41 -2.80 5.71
N ASN A 28 -37.45 -4.11 5.90
CA ASN A 28 -36.77 -4.80 6.99
C ASN A 28 -35.29 -4.97 6.65
N TRP A 29 -34.46 -4.06 7.16
CA TRP A 29 -33.01 -4.08 6.98
C TRP A 29 -32.34 -5.04 7.97
N LYS A 30 -31.35 -5.80 7.49
CA LYS A 30 -30.54 -6.74 8.28
C LYS A 30 -29.06 -6.57 7.99
N TYR A 31 -28.23 -6.97 8.96
CA TYR A 31 -26.78 -7.06 8.78
C TYR A 31 -26.43 -8.42 8.15
N HIS A 32 -25.85 -8.37 6.96
CA HIS A 32 -25.41 -9.53 6.21
C HIS A 32 -24.06 -10.03 6.72
N GLN A 33 -23.81 -11.34 6.65
CA GLN A 33 -22.57 -11.97 7.13
C GLN A 33 -21.30 -11.43 6.44
N ALA A 34 -21.43 -10.91 5.21
CA ALA A 34 -20.34 -10.25 4.50
C ALA A 34 -19.94 -8.88 5.09
N GLY A 35 -20.64 -8.39 6.11
CA GLY A 35 -20.41 -7.09 6.73
C GLY A 35 -21.13 -5.93 6.03
N LEU A 36 -22.20 -6.24 5.29
CA LEU A 36 -22.99 -5.30 4.49
C LEU A 36 -24.41 -5.19 5.06
N ILE A 37 -25.17 -4.20 4.62
CA ILE A 37 -26.58 -4.05 5.00
C ILE A 37 -27.45 -4.41 3.80
N SER A 38 -28.42 -5.29 4.02
CA SER A 38 -29.34 -5.77 2.99
C SER A 38 -30.78 -5.83 3.48
N CYS A 39 -31.71 -5.92 2.55
CA CYS A 39 -33.10 -6.28 2.78
C CYS A 39 -33.55 -7.29 1.71
N LEU A 40 -34.66 -7.98 1.97
CA LEU A 40 -35.32 -8.80 0.94
C LEU A 40 -36.38 -7.95 0.23
N HIS A 41 -36.47 -8.11 -1.08
CA HIS A 41 -37.44 -7.44 -1.92
C HIS A 41 -38.04 -8.43 -2.91
N THR A 42 -39.37 -8.47 -2.98
CA THR A 42 -40.13 -9.34 -3.88
C THR A 42 -40.72 -8.51 -5.00
N HIS A 43 -40.47 -8.91 -6.24
CA HIS A 43 -41.02 -8.32 -7.46
C HIS A 43 -41.27 -9.45 -8.45
N ASP A 44 -42.45 -9.50 -9.06
CA ASP A 44 -42.90 -10.57 -9.97
C ASP A 44 -42.64 -11.98 -9.42
N ASP A 45 -43.10 -12.22 -8.18
CA ASP A 45 -42.93 -13.48 -7.41
C ASP A 45 -41.48 -13.92 -7.18
N LYS A 46 -40.50 -13.08 -7.53
CA LYS A 46 -39.08 -13.33 -7.32
C LYS A 46 -38.59 -12.50 -6.16
N THR A 47 -38.21 -13.18 -5.08
CA THR A 47 -37.56 -12.54 -3.94
C THR A 47 -36.06 -12.47 -4.16
N LYS A 48 -35.50 -11.27 -4.06
CA LYS A 48 -34.06 -11.01 -4.17
C LYS A 48 -33.56 -10.26 -2.94
N GLU A 49 -32.31 -10.51 -2.60
CA GLU A 49 -31.60 -9.72 -1.60
C GLU A 49 -31.02 -8.46 -2.25
N ILE A 50 -31.36 -7.30 -1.70
CA ILE A 50 -30.91 -5.99 -2.18
C ILE A 50 -30.03 -5.36 -1.11
N PHE A 51 -28.83 -4.92 -1.50
CA PHE A 51 -27.92 -4.23 -0.60
C PHE A 51 -28.14 -2.72 -0.60
N MET A 52 -28.02 -2.11 0.58
CA MET A 52 -28.24 -0.66 0.78
C MET A 52 -27.33 0.19 -0.10
N HIS A 53 -26.06 -0.17 -0.22
CA HIS A 53 -25.10 0.57 -1.05
C HIS A 53 -25.42 0.52 -2.55
N ASN A 54 -26.13 -0.51 -3.03
CA ASN A 54 -26.60 -0.57 -4.42
C ASN A 54 -27.72 0.44 -4.66
N ILE A 55 -28.64 0.58 -3.70
CA ILE A 55 -29.71 1.59 -3.78
C ILE A 55 -29.10 2.99 -3.80
N ILE A 56 -28.17 3.26 -2.89
CA ILE A 56 -27.51 4.58 -2.80
C ILE A 56 -26.71 4.88 -4.06
N MET A 57 -26.01 3.89 -4.64
CA MET A 57 -25.32 4.06 -5.91
C MET A 57 -26.31 4.36 -7.05
N ALA A 58 -27.44 3.65 -7.11
CA ALA A 58 -28.47 3.92 -8.11
C ALA A 58 -29.05 5.34 -7.98
N LEU A 59 -29.27 5.83 -6.76
CA LEU A 59 -29.71 7.20 -6.51
C LEU A 59 -28.66 8.23 -6.94
N LYS A 60 -27.40 7.97 -6.60
CA LYS A 60 -26.26 8.83 -6.95
C LYS A 60 -26.12 9.00 -8.46
N ASP A 61 -26.29 7.93 -9.22
CA ASP A 61 -26.15 7.91 -10.69
C ASP A 61 -27.50 8.08 -11.41
N ARG A 62 -28.53 8.58 -10.71
CA ARG A 62 -29.88 8.87 -11.27
C ARG A 62 -30.51 7.68 -12.00
N GLY A 63 -30.23 6.47 -11.56
CA GLY A 63 -30.77 5.22 -12.10
C GLY A 63 -29.94 4.57 -13.21
N ASP A 64 -28.85 5.21 -13.67
CA ASP A 64 -27.96 4.63 -14.69
C ASP A 64 -26.99 3.60 -14.05
N MET A 65 -27.56 2.46 -13.65
CA MET A 65 -26.79 1.41 -13.01
C MET A 65 -25.87 0.70 -14.00
N LYS A 66 -24.58 0.71 -13.71
CA LYS A 66 -23.59 -0.11 -14.43
C LYS A 66 -23.63 -1.55 -13.93
N ASP A 67 -23.36 -2.52 -14.80
CA ASP A 67 -23.22 -3.94 -14.47
C ASP A 67 -22.02 -4.28 -13.55
N ASN A 68 -21.29 -3.26 -13.09
CA ASN A 68 -20.14 -3.45 -12.22
C ASN A 68 -20.58 -3.61 -10.76
N PRO A 69 -19.94 -4.50 -9.98
CA PRO A 69 -20.17 -4.59 -8.54
C PRO A 69 -19.92 -3.25 -7.85
N VAL A 70 -20.68 -2.94 -6.80
CA VAL A 70 -20.48 -1.73 -6.01
C VAL A 70 -19.66 -2.05 -4.76
N VAL A 71 -18.71 -1.19 -4.41
CA VAL A 71 -17.77 -1.42 -3.30
C VAL A 71 -17.59 -0.18 -2.44
N HIS A 72 -17.25 -0.40 -1.16
CA HIS A 72 -16.88 0.64 -0.20
C HIS A 72 -15.38 0.95 -0.25
N ILE A 73 -15.01 2.24 -0.34
CA ILE A 73 -13.61 2.65 -0.46
C ILE A 73 -12.83 2.36 0.83
N ASN A 74 -13.43 2.62 2.00
CA ASN A 74 -12.86 2.28 3.30
C ASN A 74 -13.15 0.83 3.73
N LYS A 75 -13.90 0.09 2.90
CA LYS A 75 -14.31 -1.31 3.09
C LYS A 75 -15.18 -1.58 4.32
N ILE A 76 -15.75 -0.55 4.92
CA ILE A 76 -16.73 -0.67 6.00
C ILE A 76 -18.13 -0.64 5.40
N GLY A 77 -18.81 -1.78 5.37
CA GLY A 77 -20.17 -1.88 4.79
C GLY A 77 -21.28 -1.18 5.59
N LEU A 78 -20.95 -0.63 6.75
CA LEU A 78 -21.81 0.24 7.55
C LEU A 78 -21.68 1.72 7.16
N ASP A 79 -20.63 2.09 6.42
CA ASP A 79 -20.40 3.45 5.94
C ASP A 79 -20.93 3.63 4.52
N ASN A 80 -22.19 4.01 4.41
CA ASN A 80 -22.92 4.12 3.16
C ASN A 80 -23.00 5.57 2.64
N ARG A 81 -22.09 6.46 3.04
CA ARG A 81 -21.98 7.80 2.43
C ARG A 81 -21.61 7.71 0.95
N ARG A 82 -22.15 8.61 0.10
CA ARG A 82 -21.97 8.53 -1.37
C ARG A 82 -20.51 8.66 -1.78
N GLU A 83 -19.71 9.42 -1.03
CA GLU A 83 -18.27 9.58 -1.26
C GLU A 83 -17.46 8.28 -1.03
N ASN A 84 -17.99 7.36 -0.23
CA ASN A 84 -17.37 6.09 0.14
C ASN A 84 -17.80 4.93 -0.78
N ILE A 85 -18.74 5.14 -1.70
CA ILE A 85 -19.27 4.09 -2.57
C ILE A 85 -18.86 4.37 -4.03
N ILE A 86 -18.31 3.36 -4.70
CA ILE A 86 -17.91 3.40 -6.12
C ILE A 86 -18.23 2.08 -6.83
N TYR A 87 -18.32 2.11 -8.17
CA TYR A 87 -18.28 0.89 -8.97
C TYR A 87 -16.88 0.26 -9.00
N ASP A 88 -16.83 -1.06 -8.93
CA ASP A 88 -15.64 -1.88 -9.18
C ASP A 88 -15.35 -1.93 -10.69
N THR A 89 -14.79 -0.85 -11.21
CA THR A 89 -14.44 -0.76 -12.63
C THR A 89 -13.22 -1.60 -12.97
N GLN A 90 -13.04 -2.00 -14.24
CA GLN A 90 -11.84 -2.73 -14.66
C GLN A 90 -10.52 -1.96 -14.47
N ASN A 91 -10.60 -0.65 -14.31
CA ASN A 91 -9.44 0.18 -14.09
C ASN A 91 -8.77 -0.17 -12.75
N LYS A 92 -7.53 -0.70 -12.81
CA LYS A 92 -6.71 -1.03 -11.63
C LYS A 92 -6.54 0.17 -10.68
N ASN A 93 -6.70 1.40 -11.19
CA ASN A 93 -6.70 2.62 -10.39
C ASN A 93 -7.92 2.75 -9.47
N PHE A 94 -8.96 1.94 -9.63
CA PHE A 94 -10.17 1.97 -8.80
C PHE A 94 -10.57 0.61 -8.25
N LYS A 95 -10.03 -0.50 -8.80
CA LYS A 95 -10.12 -1.89 -8.28
C LYS A 95 -9.46 -2.13 -6.91
N LYS A 96 -9.30 -1.07 -6.13
CA LYS A 96 -8.32 -0.87 -5.06
C LYS A 96 -8.77 -1.38 -3.69
N ASN A 97 -9.86 -2.14 -3.57
CA ASN A 97 -10.36 -2.49 -2.24
C ASN A 97 -10.77 -3.95 -2.04
N LEU A 98 -10.59 -4.79 -3.03
CA LEU A 98 -10.85 -6.21 -2.92
C LEU A 98 -9.60 -6.97 -2.45
N LYS A 99 -9.81 -8.06 -1.72
CA LYS A 99 -8.76 -9.04 -1.39
C LYS A 99 -7.99 -9.39 -2.66
N LYS A 100 -6.66 -9.54 -2.56
CA LYS A 100 -5.82 -10.00 -3.66
C LYS A 100 -6.46 -11.24 -4.32
N LYS A 101 -6.70 -11.17 -5.62
CA LYS A 101 -7.25 -12.31 -6.39
C LYS A 101 -6.17 -13.39 -6.53
N LYS A 102 -6.60 -14.66 -6.45
CA LYS A 102 -5.73 -15.82 -6.69
C LYS A 102 -5.08 -15.67 -8.07
N ARG A 103 -3.77 -15.87 -8.15
CA ARG A 103 -3.03 -15.83 -9.42
C ARG A 103 -3.26 -17.15 -10.17
N THR A 104 -3.52 -17.07 -11.47
CA THR A 104 -3.68 -18.23 -12.38
C THR A 104 -2.44 -18.50 -13.23
N ILE A 105 -1.37 -17.76 -13.00
CA ILE A 105 -0.13 -17.87 -13.78
C ILE A 105 0.57 -19.19 -13.46
N LYS A 106 1.05 -19.87 -14.51
CA LYS A 106 1.88 -21.07 -14.38
C LYS A 106 3.34 -20.64 -14.35
N LEU A 107 4.02 -20.92 -13.23
CA LEU A 107 5.47 -20.73 -13.07
C LEU A 107 6.18 -22.07 -13.35
N PRO A 108 7.48 -22.04 -13.68
CA PRO A 108 8.31 -23.25 -13.71
C PRO A 108 8.22 -24.01 -12.38
N GLU A 109 8.05 -25.33 -12.43
CA GLU A 109 7.83 -26.19 -11.24
C GLU A 109 9.03 -26.14 -10.27
N ASP A 110 10.24 -26.01 -10.82
CA ASP A 110 11.50 -25.90 -10.09
C ASP A 110 11.75 -24.52 -9.48
N SER A 111 10.90 -23.53 -9.77
CA SER A 111 11.05 -22.18 -9.23
C SER A 111 10.85 -22.12 -7.71
N GLY A 112 10.13 -23.09 -7.16
CA GLY A 112 9.73 -23.14 -5.76
C GLY A 112 8.92 -21.93 -5.32
N ILE A 113 8.30 -21.17 -6.26
CA ILE A 113 7.48 -19.99 -6.00
C ILE A 113 6.01 -20.35 -6.14
N GLU A 114 5.24 -20.11 -5.07
CA GLU A 114 3.79 -20.16 -5.19
C GLU A 114 3.29 -18.90 -5.92
N PRO A 115 2.40 -19.02 -6.92
CA PRO A 115 1.88 -17.85 -7.65
C PRO A 115 1.31 -16.75 -6.74
N ASP A 116 0.70 -17.15 -5.63
CA ASP A 116 0.13 -16.21 -4.67
C ASP A 116 1.19 -15.48 -3.82
N GLU A 117 2.46 -15.86 -3.85
CA GLU A 117 3.57 -15.06 -3.27
C GLU A 117 3.84 -13.79 -4.08
N ILE A 118 3.47 -13.74 -5.36
CA ILE A 118 3.78 -12.60 -6.26
C ILE A 118 2.92 -11.39 -5.88
N PRO A 119 3.49 -10.27 -5.38
CA PRO A 119 2.70 -9.11 -4.94
C PRO A 119 1.82 -8.52 -6.05
N THR A 120 0.76 -7.80 -5.68
CA THR A 120 -0.01 -6.99 -6.65
C THR A 120 0.93 -6.03 -7.40
N TYR A 121 0.64 -5.76 -8.67
CA TYR A 121 1.48 -4.97 -9.59
C TYR A 121 2.82 -5.60 -10.00
N VAL A 122 3.11 -6.80 -9.53
CA VAL A 122 4.19 -7.63 -10.05
C VAL A 122 3.64 -8.63 -11.07
N TRP A 123 4.29 -8.74 -12.21
CA TRP A 123 3.95 -9.61 -13.33
C TRP A 123 5.12 -10.55 -13.61
N TYR A 124 4.84 -11.83 -13.82
CA TYR A 124 5.84 -12.75 -14.35
C TYR A 124 5.85 -12.66 -15.88
N LEU A 125 7.04 -12.56 -16.45
CA LEU A 125 7.31 -12.58 -17.87
C LEU A 125 8.11 -13.84 -18.17
N LYS A 126 7.48 -14.76 -18.90
CA LYS A 126 8.12 -15.99 -19.36
C LYS A 126 9.31 -15.65 -20.25
N GLU A 127 10.34 -16.49 -20.19
CA GLU A 127 11.49 -16.41 -21.05
C GLU A 127 11.11 -16.38 -22.54
N ASN A 128 11.96 -15.72 -23.31
CA ASN A 128 11.96 -15.77 -24.76
C ASN A 128 13.41 -15.97 -25.23
N GLY A 129 13.64 -16.32 -26.51
CA GLY A 129 14.97 -16.72 -27.00
C GLY A 129 16.12 -15.86 -26.46
N SER A 130 15.95 -14.53 -26.49
CA SER A 130 16.95 -13.53 -26.05
C SER A 130 16.97 -13.24 -24.54
N HIS A 131 15.92 -13.56 -23.79
CA HIS A 131 15.79 -13.18 -22.38
C HIS A 131 15.28 -14.32 -21.52
N GLY A 132 15.95 -14.62 -20.41
CA GLY A 132 15.41 -15.52 -19.40
C GLY A 132 14.18 -14.93 -18.70
N ASP A 133 13.52 -15.80 -17.93
CA ASP A 133 12.38 -15.46 -17.08
C ASP A 133 12.66 -14.25 -16.20
N ARG A 134 11.64 -13.40 -15.96
CA ARG A 134 11.80 -12.19 -15.15
C ARG A 134 10.48 -11.72 -14.55
N PHE A 135 10.57 -10.80 -13.60
CA PHE A 135 9.41 -10.08 -13.08
C PHE A 135 9.42 -8.62 -13.54
N ALA A 136 8.23 -8.10 -13.79
CA ALA A 136 7.98 -6.69 -14.07
C ALA A 136 7.13 -6.08 -12.96
N VAL A 137 7.51 -4.89 -12.50
CA VAL A 137 6.76 -4.06 -11.56
C VAL A 137 6.12 -2.93 -12.35
N GLU A 138 4.78 -2.84 -12.30
CA GLU A 138 4.01 -1.83 -13.01
C GLU A 138 2.98 -1.16 -12.08
N ILE A 139 3.29 0.02 -11.55
CA ILE A 139 2.42 0.79 -10.63
C ILE A 139 2.15 2.17 -11.24
N GLY A 140 0.92 2.40 -11.69
CA GLY A 140 0.60 3.61 -12.45
C GLY A 140 1.49 3.74 -13.68
N ASN A 141 2.25 4.85 -13.77
CA ASN A 141 3.21 5.09 -14.86
C ASN A 141 4.61 4.50 -14.59
N LEU A 142 4.86 3.97 -13.39
CA LEU A 142 6.14 3.38 -13.05
C LEU A 142 6.27 1.99 -13.67
N LYS A 143 7.32 1.77 -14.45
CA LYS A 143 7.68 0.47 -15.02
C LYS A 143 9.12 0.12 -14.64
N TRP A 144 9.32 -1.07 -14.09
CA TRP A 144 10.65 -1.58 -13.74
C TRP A 144 10.69 -3.11 -13.94
N LYS A 145 11.85 -3.69 -14.25
CA LYS A 145 12.01 -5.13 -14.48
C LYS A 145 13.23 -5.67 -13.76
N THR A 146 13.14 -6.91 -13.32
CA THR A 146 14.29 -7.66 -12.79
C THR A 146 15.25 -8.05 -13.90
N THR A 147 16.44 -8.53 -13.53
CA THR A 147 17.40 -9.08 -14.49
C THR A 147 16.77 -10.16 -15.39
N SER A 148 17.13 -10.15 -16.67
CA SER A 148 16.74 -11.17 -17.66
C SER A 148 17.79 -12.27 -17.83
N SER A 149 18.82 -12.31 -16.98
CA SER A 149 19.87 -13.32 -17.06
C SER A 149 19.28 -14.72 -16.84
N LYS A 150 19.62 -15.67 -17.73
CA LYS A 150 19.28 -17.09 -17.59
C LYS A 150 20.10 -17.78 -16.48
N LYS A 151 21.20 -17.16 -16.04
CA LYS A 151 22.05 -17.68 -14.95
C LYS A 151 21.47 -17.45 -13.56
N MET A 152 20.44 -16.62 -13.44
CA MET A 152 19.85 -16.23 -12.16
C MET A 152 18.52 -16.96 -11.96
N SER A 153 18.31 -17.51 -10.76
CA SER A 153 17.12 -18.24 -10.35
C SER A 153 15.88 -17.34 -10.35
N LEU A 154 14.71 -17.92 -10.61
CA LEU A 154 13.46 -17.17 -10.59
C LEU A 154 13.14 -16.67 -9.18
N ARG A 155 13.48 -17.44 -8.14
CA ARG A 155 13.35 -17.04 -6.73
C ARG A 155 14.19 -15.79 -6.41
N TYR A 156 15.45 -15.74 -6.85
CA TYR A 156 16.27 -14.52 -6.73
C TYR A 156 15.60 -13.31 -7.39
N LYS A 157 15.09 -13.48 -8.62
CA LYS A 157 14.42 -12.39 -9.36
C LYS A 157 13.18 -11.90 -8.64
N LEU A 158 12.37 -12.79 -8.04
CA LEU A 158 11.21 -12.36 -7.24
C LEU A 158 11.64 -11.52 -6.03
N GLU A 159 12.68 -11.95 -5.32
CA GLU A 159 13.20 -11.19 -4.18
C GLU A 159 13.84 -9.86 -4.60
N GLN A 160 14.42 -9.79 -5.81
CA GLN A 160 14.86 -8.53 -6.41
C GLN A 160 13.68 -7.57 -6.63
N ALA A 161 12.54 -8.06 -7.14
CA ALA A 161 11.34 -7.26 -7.32
C ALA A 161 10.73 -6.81 -5.98
N LYS A 162 10.64 -7.70 -4.98
CA LYS A 162 10.17 -7.32 -3.64
C LYS A 162 11.08 -6.31 -2.98
N LYS A 163 12.40 -6.46 -3.10
CA LYS A 163 13.38 -5.48 -2.62
C LYS A 163 13.14 -4.12 -3.25
N TYR A 164 13.02 -4.06 -4.58
CA TYR A 164 12.69 -2.83 -5.29
C TYR A 164 11.40 -2.19 -4.78
N LEU A 165 10.35 -2.98 -4.52
CA LEU A 165 9.10 -2.49 -3.95
C LEU A 165 9.24 -1.95 -2.52
N ARG A 166 10.02 -2.61 -1.66
CA ARG A 166 10.35 -2.09 -0.31
C ARG A 166 11.07 -0.76 -0.39
N ASP A 167 12.06 -0.66 -1.28
CA ASP A 167 12.80 0.58 -1.52
C ASP A 167 11.88 1.67 -2.07
N LEU A 168 11.00 1.32 -3.00
CA LEU A 168 10.01 2.24 -3.56
C LEU A 168 9.03 2.73 -2.48
N LYS A 169 8.55 1.86 -1.59
CA LYS A 169 7.66 2.24 -0.47
C LYS A 169 8.30 3.27 0.44
N ASN A 170 9.59 3.13 0.72
CA ASN A 170 10.33 4.06 1.56
C ASN A 170 10.64 5.39 0.86
N ASN A 171 11.00 5.34 -0.43
CA ASN A 171 11.48 6.52 -1.17
C ASN A 171 10.38 7.30 -1.88
N LYS A 172 9.26 6.64 -2.22
CA LYS A 172 8.13 7.17 -2.98
C LYS A 172 6.79 6.58 -2.48
N PRO A 173 6.42 6.84 -1.21
CA PRO A 173 5.25 6.23 -0.58
C PRO A 173 3.93 6.60 -1.28
N GLU A 174 3.88 7.68 -2.06
CA GLU A 174 2.72 8.08 -2.87
C GLU A 174 2.21 6.95 -3.79
N TYR A 175 3.10 6.11 -4.32
CA TYR A 175 2.71 4.96 -5.13
C TYR A 175 1.97 3.86 -4.35
N PHE A 176 2.06 3.86 -3.02
CA PHE A 176 1.36 2.91 -2.15
C PHE A 176 0.11 3.53 -1.53
N TYR A 177 0.11 4.85 -1.35
CA TYR A 177 -1.06 5.60 -0.91
C TYR A 177 -2.12 5.73 -1.98
N ASP A 178 -1.70 5.99 -3.22
CA ASP A 178 -2.63 6.15 -4.31
C ASP A 178 -3.06 4.79 -4.85
N PHE A 179 -2.22 3.76 -4.74
CA PHE A 179 -2.50 2.43 -5.26
C PHE A 179 -2.59 1.38 -4.16
N SER A 180 -3.78 0.79 -4.00
CA SER A 180 -3.92 -0.37 -3.10
C SER A 180 -3.09 -1.53 -3.62
N MET A 181 -2.07 -1.86 -2.84
CA MET A 181 -1.24 -3.03 -3.05
C MET A 181 -1.73 -4.12 -2.09
N ASN A 182 -1.95 -5.32 -2.63
CA ASN A 182 -2.41 -6.51 -1.91
C ASN A 182 -3.68 -6.35 -1.05
N GLY A 183 -4.49 -5.31 -1.29
CA GLY A 183 -5.71 -5.06 -0.53
C GLY A 183 -5.53 -4.11 0.65
N ASP A 184 -4.43 -3.36 0.75
CA ASP A 184 -4.32 -2.26 1.71
C ASP A 184 -5.23 -1.08 1.32
N LEU A 185 -5.57 -0.22 2.28
CA LEU A 185 -6.34 0.99 1.98
C LEU A 185 -5.49 2.00 1.21
N THR A 186 -6.13 2.71 0.30
CA THR A 186 -5.55 3.94 -0.25
C THR A 186 -5.64 5.07 0.76
N LYS A 187 -4.92 6.18 0.55
CA LYS A 187 -5.05 7.39 1.36
C LYS A 187 -6.51 7.85 1.50
N LYS A 188 -7.25 7.88 0.38
CA LYS A 188 -8.69 8.19 0.40
C LYS A 188 -9.47 7.20 1.28
N GLY A 189 -9.17 5.91 1.18
CA GLY A 189 -9.80 4.87 2.02
C GLY A 189 -9.47 5.02 3.50
N GLU A 190 -8.23 5.36 3.85
CA GLU A 190 -7.81 5.66 5.23
C GLU A 190 -8.51 6.89 5.78
N ASP A 191 -8.60 7.97 4.99
CA ASP A 191 -9.25 9.21 5.39
C ASP A 191 -10.75 9.00 5.63
N LEU A 192 -11.41 8.25 4.75
CA LEU A 192 -12.80 7.84 4.92
C LEU A 192 -13.00 6.94 6.15
N LEU A 193 -12.07 6.01 6.41
CA LEU A 193 -12.10 5.16 7.61
C LEU A 193 -11.94 5.99 8.90
N LYS A 194 -11.00 6.94 8.93
CA LYS A 194 -10.80 7.85 10.06
C LYS A 194 -12.03 8.71 10.30
N SER A 195 -12.59 9.27 9.23
CA SER A 195 -13.82 10.07 9.25
C SER A 195 -14.99 9.26 9.82
N TYR A 196 -15.20 8.03 9.33
CA TYR A 196 -16.23 7.13 9.87
C TYR A 196 -16.05 6.87 11.36
N LYS A 197 -14.84 6.47 11.81
CA LYS A 197 -14.54 6.22 13.23
C LYS A 197 -14.86 7.44 14.10
N LEU A 198 -14.55 8.64 13.61
CA LEU A 198 -14.85 9.88 14.32
C LEU A 198 -16.36 10.12 14.45
N ILE A 199 -17.12 9.97 13.36
CA ILE A 199 -18.59 10.12 13.35
C ILE A 199 -19.22 9.16 14.36
N VAL A 200 -18.83 7.89 14.29
CA VAL A 200 -19.36 6.82 15.14
C VAL A 200 -19.05 7.06 16.62
N LYS A 201 -17.82 7.49 16.93
CA LYS A 201 -17.44 7.88 18.30
C LYS A 201 -18.27 9.08 18.81
N LYS A 202 -18.45 10.11 17.98
CA LYS A 202 -19.27 11.29 18.32
C LYS A 202 -20.75 10.93 18.56
N ALA A 203 -21.25 9.91 17.86
CA ALA A 203 -22.60 9.39 18.06
C ALA A 203 -22.73 8.47 19.30
N GLY A 204 -21.70 8.35 20.14
CA GLY A 204 -21.74 7.60 21.40
C GLY A 204 -21.40 6.10 21.27
N TYR A 205 -21.01 5.62 20.08
CA TYR A 205 -20.59 4.24 19.90
C TYR A 205 -19.10 4.11 20.25
N LEU A 206 -18.82 3.75 21.50
CA LEU A 206 -17.45 3.74 22.03
C LEU A 206 -16.65 2.47 21.67
N ASN A 207 -17.31 1.33 21.47
CA ASN A 207 -16.66 0.05 21.23
C ASN A 207 -17.20 -0.60 19.95
N ILE A 208 -16.60 -0.36 18.79
CA ILE A 208 -17.06 -0.95 17.52
C ILE A 208 -16.28 -2.19 17.08
N ASP A 209 -15.25 -2.57 17.82
CA ASP A 209 -14.36 -3.70 17.49
C ASP A 209 -15.08 -5.06 17.59
N TYR A 210 -16.26 -5.13 18.20
CA TYR A 210 -17.08 -6.34 18.19
C TYR A 210 -17.71 -6.64 16.83
N ILE A 211 -17.86 -5.62 15.98
CA ILE A 211 -18.53 -5.76 14.69
C ILE A 211 -17.62 -6.56 13.76
N PRO A 212 -18.10 -7.64 13.11
CA PRO A 212 -17.27 -8.46 12.23
C PRO A 212 -16.58 -7.67 11.11
N ALA A 213 -17.22 -6.60 10.63
CA ALA A 213 -16.62 -5.67 9.66
C ALA A 213 -15.38 -4.93 10.20
N PHE A 214 -15.12 -4.91 11.50
CA PHE A 214 -13.87 -4.41 12.08
C PHE A 214 -12.89 -5.54 12.40
N LYS A 215 -13.39 -6.71 12.84
CA LYS A 215 -12.53 -7.90 13.11
C LYS A 215 -11.94 -8.53 11.86
N LYS A 216 -12.73 -8.69 10.80
CA LYS A 216 -12.27 -9.18 9.49
C LYS A 216 -11.31 -8.18 8.83
N PHE A 217 -11.34 -6.93 9.31
CA PHE A 217 -10.48 -5.82 8.95
C PHE A 217 -9.30 -5.66 9.92
N ASN A 218 -8.69 -6.77 10.35
CA ASN A 218 -7.27 -6.75 10.68
C ASN A 218 -6.53 -6.38 9.39
N ILE A 219 -6.44 -5.07 9.13
CA ILE A 219 -5.60 -4.41 8.12
C ILE A 219 -4.16 -4.59 8.62
N GLU A 220 -3.74 -5.84 8.83
CA GLU A 220 -2.34 -6.18 8.84
C GLU A 220 -1.85 -5.76 7.47
N ASN A 221 -0.85 -4.88 7.42
CA ASN A 221 -0.24 -4.36 6.21
C ASN A 221 0.06 -5.52 5.24
N LEU A 222 -0.90 -5.88 4.38
CA LEU A 222 -0.82 -7.10 3.58
C LEU A 222 0.33 -6.93 2.62
N THR A 223 0.55 -5.71 2.14
CA THR A 223 1.76 -5.38 1.40
C THR A 223 3.03 -5.74 2.15
N ASP A 224 3.17 -5.43 3.42
CA ASP A 224 4.38 -5.78 4.16
C ASP A 224 4.56 -7.29 4.25
N LYS A 225 3.49 -8.05 4.50
CA LYS A 225 3.50 -9.51 4.46
C LYS A 225 3.97 -10.05 3.10
N TYR A 226 3.44 -9.54 1.99
CA TYR A 226 3.85 -9.96 0.64
C TYR A 226 5.26 -9.48 0.26
N LEU A 227 5.75 -8.43 0.93
CA LEU A 227 7.08 -7.89 0.76
C LEU A 227 8.07 -8.41 1.81
N GLU A 228 7.72 -9.41 2.62
CA GLU A 228 8.67 -10.05 3.52
C GLU A 228 9.86 -10.61 2.73
N ASP A 229 11.05 -10.42 3.31
CA ASP A 229 12.32 -10.86 2.74
C ASP A 229 12.43 -12.39 2.87
N HIS A 230 12.40 -13.07 1.73
CA HIS A 230 12.56 -14.52 1.66
C HIS A 230 13.88 -14.92 0.98
N SER A 231 14.90 -14.06 1.06
CA SER A 231 16.24 -14.34 0.53
C SER A 231 16.86 -15.62 1.11
N TYR A 232 16.45 -16.06 2.30
CA TYR A 232 16.89 -17.34 2.86
C TYR A 232 16.48 -18.54 2.00
N LYS A 233 15.40 -18.44 1.20
CA LYS A 233 14.93 -19.47 0.25
C LYS A 233 15.76 -19.54 -1.03
N ILE A 234 16.73 -18.65 -1.22
CA ILE A 234 17.67 -18.71 -2.34
C ILE A 234 18.75 -19.74 -1.99
N ASN A 235 19.11 -20.62 -2.92
CA ASN A 235 20.14 -21.65 -2.63
C ASN A 235 21.56 -21.12 -2.87
N SER A 236 21.72 -20.26 -3.89
CA SER A 236 23.03 -19.71 -4.26
C SER A 236 23.48 -18.61 -3.29
N SER A 237 24.62 -18.81 -2.64
CA SER A 237 25.28 -17.80 -1.79
C SER A 237 25.66 -16.55 -2.59
N PHE A 238 26.09 -16.72 -3.83
CA PHE A 238 26.39 -15.63 -4.76
C PHE A 238 25.15 -14.75 -5.01
N GLU A 239 23.99 -15.35 -5.27
CA GLU A 239 22.74 -14.62 -5.47
C GLU A 239 22.30 -13.87 -4.20
N LYS A 240 22.45 -14.50 -3.03
CA LYS A 240 22.20 -13.83 -1.73
C LYS A 240 23.07 -12.60 -1.56
N ASN A 241 24.37 -12.72 -1.80
CA ASN A 241 25.33 -11.62 -1.69
C ASN A 241 24.98 -10.48 -2.65
N LEU A 242 24.56 -10.81 -3.88
CA LEU A 242 24.15 -9.82 -4.87
C LEU A 242 22.89 -9.03 -4.45
N LEU A 243 21.95 -9.64 -3.70
CA LEU A 243 20.82 -8.90 -3.11
C LEU A 243 21.27 -7.96 -1.98
N LEU A 244 22.33 -8.31 -1.25
CA LEU A 244 22.86 -7.54 -0.13
C LEU A 244 23.75 -6.37 -0.58
N GLU A 245 24.64 -6.56 -1.56
CA GLU A 245 25.53 -5.52 -2.09
C GLU A 245 24.74 -4.34 -2.68
N ASN A 246 23.60 -4.63 -3.32
CA ASN A 246 22.66 -3.61 -3.79
C ASN A 246 22.02 -2.76 -2.66
N LYS A 247 22.12 -3.14 -1.37
CA LYS A 247 21.69 -2.28 -0.25
C LYS A 247 22.68 -1.14 0.02
N GLU A 248 23.98 -1.38 -0.17
CA GLU A 248 25.00 -0.36 0.05
C GLU A 248 25.07 0.65 -1.09
N GLU A 249 24.91 0.18 -2.33
CA GLU A 249 24.86 1.05 -3.51
C GLU A 249 23.62 1.94 -3.54
N GLN A 250 22.46 1.45 -3.10
CA GLN A 250 21.27 2.28 -2.94
C GLN A 250 21.38 3.28 -1.78
N LYS A 251 22.03 2.93 -0.66
CA LYS A 251 22.39 3.92 0.38
C LYS A 251 23.26 5.03 -0.21
N ARG A 252 24.24 4.69 -1.07
CA ARG A 252 25.05 5.68 -1.80
C ARG A 252 24.21 6.52 -2.77
N SER A 253 23.28 5.93 -3.51
CA SER A 253 22.38 6.61 -4.46
C SER A 253 21.36 7.54 -3.79
N SER A 254 20.75 7.13 -2.67
CA SER A 254 19.83 7.99 -1.89
C SER A 254 20.55 9.19 -1.29
N ILE A 255 21.84 9.06 -0.98
CA ILE A 255 22.67 10.17 -0.50
C ILE A 255 23.15 11.06 -1.66
N ASN A 256 23.44 10.48 -2.83
CA ASN A 256 23.69 11.26 -4.05
C ASN A 256 22.43 12.03 -4.54
N LYS A 257 21.23 11.64 -4.11
CA LYS A 257 19.98 12.39 -4.35
C LYS A 257 19.73 13.52 -3.36
N LEU A 258 20.41 13.55 -2.21
CA LEU A 258 20.46 14.76 -1.40
C LEU A 258 21.20 15.79 -2.26
N LYS A 259 20.51 16.83 -2.73
CA LYS A 259 21.17 18.00 -3.33
C LYS A 259 22.02 18.64 -2.23
N LEU A 260 23.23 18.14 -2.04
CA LEU A 260 24.17 18.69 -1.09
C LEU A 260 24.56 20.10 -1.57
N PRO A 261 24.67 21.09 -0.67
CA PRO A 261 25.14 22.42 -1.04
C PRO A 261 26.52 22.37 -1.68
N LYS A 262 26.86 23.42 -2.43
CA LYS A 262 28.21 23.56 -3.02
C LYS A 262 29.27 23.41 -1.91
N TYR A 263 30.39 22.75 -2.23
CA TYR A 263 31.49 22.45 -1.30
C TYR A 263 31.21 21.40 -0.22
N VAL A 264 30.02 20.80 -0.22
CA VAL A 264 29.65 19.72 0.69
C VAL A 264 29.73 18.39 -0.03
N TYR A 265 30.38 17.43 0.62
CA TYR A 265 30.60 16.09 0.10
C TYR A 265 30.17 15.05 1.14
N PHE A 266 29.81 13.87 0.64
CA PHE A 266 29.50 12.72 1.47
C PHE A 266 30.49 11.60 1.20
N LYS A 267 30.99 10.98 2.27
CA LYS A 267 31.85 9.81 2.19
C LYS A 267 31.16 8.63 2.85
N SER A 268 30.94 7.58 2.06
CA SER A 268 30.37 6.33 2.56
C SER A 268 31.30 5.67 3.58
N GLU A 269 30.73 4.83 4.43
CA GLU A 269 31.47 4.01 5.40
C GLU A 269 32.57 3.17 4.72
N TYR A 270 33.73 3.03 5.37
CA TYR A 270 34.84 2.20 4.89
C TYR A 270 35.75 1.74 6.03
N LYS A 271 36.20 0.48 5.96
CA LYS A 271 37.09 -0.15 6.97
C LYS A 271 36.57 0.11 8.40
N ASN A 272 37.37 0.81 9.20
CA ASN A 272 37.12 1.09 10.61
C ASN A 272 36.43 2.46 10.84
N ARG A 273 35.93 3.12 9.79
CA ARG A 273 35.28 4.43 9.87
C ARG A 273 33.85 4.37 9.33
N GLY A 274 32.90 4.89 10.09
CA GLY A 274 31.51 5.06 9.64
C GLY A 274 31.40 6.18 8.60
N ALA A 275 30.25 6.26 7.92
CA ALA A 275 29.98 7.30 6.94
C ALA A 275 29.98 8.71 7.57
N TYR A 276 30.37 9.74 6.82
CA TYR A 276 30.41 11.14 7.29
C TYR A 276 30.22 12.14 6.14
N PHE A 277 29.82 13.35 6.50
CA PHE A 277 29.84 14.52 5.62
C PHE A 277 31.13 15.31 5.83
N TYR A 278 31.62 15.96 4.79
CA TYR A 278 32.73 16.90 4.89
C TYR A 278 32.52 18.10 3.99
N VAL A 279 33.07 19.23 4.40
CA VAL A 279 33.06 20.50 3.66
C VAL A 279 34.48 20.81 3.28
N ASP A 280 34.75 20.94 1.98
CA ASP A 280 36.09 21.19 1.46
C ASP A 280 36.07 22.33 0.44
N LYS A 281 37.11 23.15 0.45
CA LYS A 281 37.27 24.34 -0.43
C LYS A 281 36.13 25.36 -0.35
N HIS A 282 35.45 25.48 0.79
CA HIS A 282 34.46 26.54 0.98
C HIS A 282 35.17 27.90 1.13
N PRO A 283 34.72 28.98 0.45
CA PRO A 283 35.45 30.27 0.42
C PRO A 283 35.54 31.00 1.77
N LYS A 284 34.71 30.60 2.74
CA LYS A 284 34.68 31.16 4.10
C LYS A 284 35.35 30.26 5.17
N GLN A 285 36.08 29.23 4.77
CA GLN A 285 36.80 28.35 5.71
C GLN A 285 38.27 28.21 5.30
N ASP A 286 39.17 28.20 6.29
CA ASP A 286 40.62 28.03 6.03
C ASP A 286 41.03 26.56 5.92
N SER A 287 40.28 25.65 6.54
CA SER A 287 40.57 24.21 6.55
C SER A 287 39.31 23.37 6.30
N SER A 288 39.51 22.14 5.85
CA SER A 288 38.40 21.21 5.65
C SER A 288 37.76 20.83 6.98
N TRP A 289 36.44 20.70 6.96
CA TRP A 289 35.67 20.26 8.12
C TRP A 289 34.97 18.95 7.83
N GLN A 290 34.80 18.09 8.84
CA GLN A 290 34.01 16.88 8.70
C GLN A 290 33.14 16.64 9.94
N SER A 291 31.97 16.04 9.73
CA SER A 291 31.17 15.45 10.82
C SER A 291 31.89 14.22 11.38
N THR A 292 31.49 13.74 12.56
CA THR A 292 32.09 12.53 13.15
C THR A 292 32.06 11.32 12.21
N SER A 293 33.17 10.59 12.13
CA SER A 293 33.27 9.31 11.40
C SER A 293 32.99 8.09 12.28
N SER A 294 32.47 8.27 13.50
CA SER A 294 32.14 7.17 14.40
C SER A 294 31.00 6.31 13.84
N LYS A 295 31.14 4.98 13.89
CA LYS A 295 30.05 4.04 13.52
C LYS A 295 28.89 4.06 14.52
N LYS A 296 29.10 4.60 15.73
CA LYS A 296 28.10 4.68 16.81
C LYS A 296 27.11 5.83 16.63
N VAL A 297 27.39 6.79 15.75
CA VAL A 297 26.57 7.98 15.53
C VAL A 297 25.77 7.84 14.24
N SER A 298 24.48 8.14 14.29
CA SER A 298 23.58 7.96 13.14
C SER A 298 23.89 8.96 12.02
N LEU A 299 23.54 8.61 10.77
CA LEU A 299 23.74 9.51 9.63
C LEU A 299 22.92 10.80 9.75
N ALA A 300 21.72 10.72 10.36
CA ALA A 300 20.86 11.87 10.59
C ALA A 300 21.49 12.88 11.57
N GLU A 301 22.14 12.40 12.64
CA GLU A 301 22.88 13.26 13.57
C GLU A 301 24.08 13.91 12.93
N LYS A 302 24.85 13.16 12.12
CA LYS A 302 25.96 13.70 11.34
C LYS A 302 25.51 14.77 10.34
N TYR A 303 24.33 14.60 9.75
CA TYR A 303 23.74 15.65 8.90
C TYR A 303 23.33 16.89 9.71
N LYS A 304 22.82 16.73 10.93
CA LYS A 304 22.55 17.87 11.83
C LYS A 304 23.84 18.61 12.21
N GLU A 305 24.96 17.92 12.41
CA GLU A 305 26.28 18.53 12.61
C GLU A 305 26.67 19.39 11.40
N LEU A 306 26.56 18.82 10.19
CA LEU A 306 26.83 19.55 8.94
C LEU A 306 25.97 20.82 8.83
N VAL A 307 24.66 20.72 9.07
CA VAL A 307 23.77 21.89 9.00
C VAL A 307 24.16 22.96 10.02
N ARG A 308 24.53 22.58 11.25
CA ARG A 308 25.01 23.54 12.26
C ARG A 308 26.31 24.20 11.83
N TYR A 309 27.24 23.44 11.26
CA TYR A 309 28.51 23.97 10.75
C TYR A 309 28.29 24.98 9.61
N LEU A 310 27.46 24.63 8.62
CA LEU A 310 27.12 25.53 7.51
C LEU A 310 26.40 26.80 7.97
N LYS A 311 25.60 26.74 9.04
CA LYS A 311 24.98 27.94 9.63
C LYS A 311 26.03 28.88 10.22
N LYS A 312 26.98 28.35 10.99
CA LYS A 312 28.09 29.13 11.57
C LYS A 312 28.96 29.78 10.50
N LEU A 313 29.23 29.05 9.41
CA LEU A 313 29.99 29.56 8.26
C LEU A 313 29.32 30.72 7.51
N ASN A 314 28.00 30.83 7.64
CA ASN A 314 27.21 31.86 6.95
C ASN A 314 26.72 32.98 7.88
N SER A 315 26.96 32.84 9.18
CA SER A 315 26.80 33.91 10.17
C SER A 315 27.99 34.86 10.09
#